data_AF-X1U5B6-F1
#
_entry.id   AF-X1U5B6-F1
#
_cell.length_a   1.000
_cell.length_b   1.000
_cell.length_c   1.000
_cell.angle_alpha   90.00
_cell.angle_beta   90.00
_cell.angle_gamma   90.00
#
_symmetry.space_group_name_H-M   'P 1'
#
loop_
_entity.id
_entity.type
_entity.pdbx_description
1 polymer ?
#
loop_
_entity_poly.entity_id
_entity_poly.type
_entity_poly.pdbx_seq_one_letter_code
_entity_poly.pdbx_strand_id
1 'polypeptide(L)'
;MQELQIELQGILFNHKKIYSYRGLNTNTIESFWAVVERQIKGQHHHVSLEYPDKYVAECVFKFNNRKVDDMFETLIKNSMLNKVEILI
;
A
#
# COMPACT_ATOMS: atom_id res chain seq x y z
N MET A 1 -0.17 35.98 20.67
CA MET A 1 -0.03 35.50 19.28
C MET A 1 -0.39 34.04 19.27
N GLN A 2 -1.54 33.74 18.68
CA GLN A 2 -2.32 32.53 18.90
C GLN A 2 -2.41 31.82 17.55
N GLU A 3 -1.59 30.80 17.33
CA GLU A 3 -1.77 29.87 16.21
C GLU A 3 -1.44 28.46 16.71
N LEU A 4 -2.46 27.77 17.24
CA LEU A 4 -2.41 26.33 17.45
C LEU A 4 -3.24 25.70 16.34
N GLN A 5 -2.50 25.14 15.41
CA GLN A 5 -2.90 24.55 14.14
C GLN A 5 -3.74 23.29 14.38
N ILE A 6 -4.99 23.35 13.94
CA ILE A 6 -5.98 22.31 13.58
C ILE A 6 -5.69 20.88 14.11
N GLU A 7 -6.61 20.39 14.95
CA GLU A 7 -6.68 19.02 15.49
C GLU A 7 -6.56 17.92 14.41
N LEU A 8 -5.49 17.14 14.46
CA LEU A 8 -5.51 15.75 13.97
C LEU A 8 -6.01 14.86 15.11
N GLN A 9 -7.32 14.59 15.15
CA GLN A 9 -7.87 13.52 15.99
C GLN A 9 -7.51 12.14 15.40
N GLY A 10 -6.21 11.85 15.32
CA GLY A 10 -5.71 10.54 14.95
C GLY A 10 -5.75 9.60 16.15
N ILE A 11 -6.38 8.43 16.00
CA ILE A 11 -6.28 7.37 17.01
C ILE A 11 -4.87 6.78 16.92
N LEU A 12 -4.06 7.02 17.95
CA LEU A 12 -2.71 6.45 18.04
C LEU A 12 -2.77 4.99 18.51
N PHE A 13 -2.39 4.06 17.64
CA PHE A 13 -2.23 2.65 18.00
C PHE A 13 -0.84 2.39 18.58
N ASN A 14 -0.79 2.20 19.90
CA ASN A 14 0.40 1.69 20.56
C ASN A 14 0.25 0.17 20.74
N HIS A 15 0.92 -0.63 19.91
CA HIS A 15 0.82 -2.09 19.92
C HIS A 15 1.30 -2.75 21.23
N LYS A 16 1.97 -2.02 22.14
CA LYS A 16 2.27 -2.52 23.50
C LYS A 16 1.06 -2.43 24.44
N LYS A 17 0.08 -1.57 24.10
CA LYS A 17 -1.07 -1.26 24.95
C LYS A 17 -2.39 -1.70 24.33
N ILE A 18 -2.56 -1.54 23.02
CA ILE A 18 -3.82 -1.75 22.30
C ILE A 18 -3.53 -2.33 20.92
N TYR A 19 -4.17 -3.45 20.60
CA TYR A 19 -4.08 -4.10 19.28
C TYR A 19 -5.15 -3.59 18.29
N SER A 20 -6.36 -3.30 18.79
CA SER A 20 -7.45 -2.73 18.00
C SER A 20 -8.36 -1.88 18.89
N TYR A 21 -9.05 -0.90 18.32
CA TYR A 21 -9.99 -0.04 19.02
C TYR A 21 -11.29 0.04 18.23
N ARG A 22 -12.37 -0.54 18.76
CA ARG A 22 -13.69 -0.55 18.11
C ARG A 22 -13.66 -1.06 16.66
N GLY A 23 -12.87 -2.11 16.40
CA GLY A 23 -12.67 -2.67 15.07
C GLY A 23 -11.67 -1.93 14.18
N LEU A 24 -11.25 -0.71 14.55
CA LEU A 24 -10.15 -0.01 13.89
C LEU A 24 -8.82 -0.63 14.30
N ASN A 25 -7.96 -0.86 13.31
CA ASN A 25 -6.61 -1.38 13.49
C ASN A 25 -5.74 -0.97 12.31
N THR A 26 -4.42 -1.15 12.47
CA THR A 26 -3.40 -0.83 11.46
C THR A 26 -2.85 -2.09 10.76
N ASN A 27 -3.44 -3.27 11.01
CA ASN A 27 -2.94 -4.56 10.51
C ASN A 27 -2.81 -4.58 8.98
N THR A 28 -3.78 -4.01 8.26
CA THR A 28 -3.77 -4.01 6.79
C THR A 28 -2.61 -3.19 6.23
N ILE A 29 -2.36 -2.00 6.78
CA ILE A 29 -1.29 -1.12 6.30
C ILE A 29 0.10 -1.65 6.70
N GLU A 30 0.23 -2.24 7.89
CA GLU A 30 1.45 -2.95 8.31
C GLU A 30 1.75 -4.15 7.41
N SER A 31 0.72 -4.95 7.12
CA SER A 31 0.85 -6.10 6.23
C SER A 31 1.26 -5.67 4.82
N PHE A 32 0.74 -4.55 4.32
CA PHE A 32 1.13 -3.98 3.03
C PHE A 32 2.64 -3.66 2.99
N TRP A 33 3.15 -2.91 3.97
CA TRP A 33 4.58 -2.56 4.00
C TRP A 33 5.50 -3.77 4.19
N ALA A 34 5.06 -4.78 4.94
CA ALA A 34 5.78 -6.04 5.03
C ALA A 34 5.87 -6.77 3.67
N VAL A 35 4.87 -6.63 2.79
CA VAL A 35 4.91 -7.18 1.41
C VAL A 35 5.88 -6.38 0.54
N VAL A 36 5.86 -5.05 0.61
CA VAL A 36 6.82 -4.18 -0.10
C VAL A 36 8.26 -4.56 0.24
N GLU A 37 8.56 -4.71 1.52
CA GLU A 37 9.91 -5.10 1.99
C GLU A 37 10.35 -6.46 1.43
N ARG A 38 9.46 -7.47 1.43
CA ARG A 38 9.76 -8.78 0.85
C ARG A 38 9.94 -8.73 -0.67
N GLN A 39 9.16 -7.91 -1.36
CA GLN A 39 9.30 -7.72 -2.80
C GLN A 39 10.66 -7.11 -3.15
N ILE A 40 11.11 -6.10 -2.41
CA ILE A 40 12.44 -5.52 -2.60
C ILE A 40 13.54 -6.55 -2.31
N LYS A 41 13.47 -7.26 -1.18
CA LYS A 41 14.50 -8.24 -0.82
C LYS A 41 14.56 -9.46 -1.73
N GLY A 42 13.41 -9.90 -2.28
CA GLY A 42 13.30 -11.18 -2.99
C GLY A 42 13.13 -11.08 -4.50
N GLN A 43 12.36 -10.12 -5.01
CA GLN A 43 12.13 -9.96 -6.46
C GLN A 43 13.10 -8.94 -7.04
N HIS A 44 13.16 -7.75 -6.43
CA HIS A 44 13.95 -6.62 -6.90
C HIS A 44 15.28 -6.54 -6.16
N HIS A 45 16.16 -7.52 -6.35
CA HIS A 45 17.50 -7.55 -5.73
C HIS A 45 18.31 -6.26 -5.97
N HIS A 46 17.97 -5.50 -7.02
CA HIS A 46 18.41 -4.13 -7.26
C HIS A 46 17.19 -3.23 -7.54
N VAL A 47 17.14 -2.08 -6.86
CA VAL A 47 16.08 -1.08 -7.01
C VAL A 47 16.71 0.24 -7.44
N SER A 48 16.19 0.84 -8.51
CA SER A 48 16.58 2.21 -8.90
C SER A 48 15.82 3.24 -8.07
N LEU A 49 16.52 4.27 -7.60
CA LEU A 49 15.90 5.44 -6.95
C LEU A 49 15.12 6.33 -7.93
N GLU A 50 15.24 6.07 -9.24
CA GLU A 50 14.53 6.83 -10.28
C GLU A 50 13.06 6.42 -10.40
N TYR A 51 12.69 5.21 -10.00
CA TYR A 51 11.34 4.66 -10.20
C TYR A 51 10.65 4.10 -8.95
N PRO A 52 10.77 4.73 -7.75
CA PRO A 52 10.18 4.20 -6.51
C PRO A 52 8.65 4.07 -6.61
N ASP A 53 8.01 5.00 -7.30
CA ASP A 53 6.59 5.02 -7.58
C ASP A 53 6.15 3.76 -8.35
N LYS A 54 6.93 3.31 -9.34
CA LYS A 54 6.61 2.11 -10.13
C LYS A 54 6.69 0.83 -9.31
N TYR A 55 7.69 0.69 -8.45
CA TYR A 55 7.81 -0.48 -7.56
C TYR A 55 6.66 -0.53 -6.55
N VAL A 56 6.26 0.62 -6.00
CA VAL A 56 5.10 0.71 -5.12
C VAL A 56 3.81 0.42 -5.87
N ALA A 57 3.62 0.95 -7.08
CA ALA A 57 2.45 0.70 -7.91
C ALA A 57 2.29 -0.79 -8.25
N GLU A 58 3.39 -1.49 -8.55
CA GLU A 58 3.40 -2.94 -8.74
C GLU A 58 2.94 -3.67 -7.46
N CYS A 59 3.47 -3.27 -6.30
CA CYS A 59 3.06 -3.86 -5.02
C CYS A 59 1.59 -3.59 -4.70
N VAL A 60 1.08 -2.38 -5.00
CA VAL A 60 -0.35 -2.04 -4.86
C VAL A 60 -1.21 -2.94 -5.74
N PHE A 61 -0.84 -3.10 -7.01
CA PHE A 61 -1.53 -3.99 -7.93
C PHE A 61 -1.57 -5.43 -7.40
N LYS A 62 -0.40 -5.99 -7.03
CA LYS A 62 -0.30 -7.35 -6.49
C LYS A 62 -1.09 -7.51 -5.19
N PHE A 63 -0.98 -6.56 -4.26
CA PHE A 63 -1.66 -6.62 -2.97
C PHE A 63 -3.17 -6.58 -3.12
N ASN A 64 -3.71 -5.71 -3.98
CA ASN A 64 -5.15 -5.59 -4.20
C ASN A 64 -5.73 -6.81 -4.94
N ASN A 65 -4.95 -7.43 -5.82
CA ASN A 65 -5.39 -8.60 -6.59
C ASN A 65 -4.95 -9.96 -5.99
N ARG A 66 -4.34 -9.98 -4.79
CA ARG A 66 -3.76 -11.20 -4.18
C ARG A 66 -4.75 -12.35 -3.92
N LYS A 67 -6.05 -12.08 -4.00
CA LYS A 67 -7.12 -13.06 -3.80
C LYS A 67 -7.71 -13.60 -5.11
N VAL A 68 -7.17 -13.17 -6.26
CA VAL A 68 -7.57 -13.64 -7.58
C VAL A 68 -6.70 -14.82 -7.96
N ASP A 69 -7.33 -15.88 -8.49
CA ASP A 69 -6.67 -17.16 -8.76
C ASP A 69 -5.58 -17.06 -9.83
N ASP A 70 -5.75 -16.20 -10.84
CA ASP A 70 -4.76 -15.98 -11.90
C ASP A 70 -4.34 -14.50 -11.99
N MET A 71 -3.16 -14.21 -11.44
CA MET A 71 -2.55 -12.89 -11.47
C MET A 71 -2.11 -12.47 -12.87
N PHE A 72 -1.71 -13.42 -13.72
CA PHE A 72 -1.27 -13.13 -15.08
C PHE A 72 -2.46 -12.71 -15.94
N GLU A 73 -3.54 -13.49 -15.93
CA GLU A 73 -4.78 -13.13 -16.63
C GLU A 73 -5.32 -11.77 -16.15
N THR A 74 -5.28 -11.54 -14.84
CA THR A 74 -5.68 -10.26 -14.23
C THR A 74 -4.83 -9.10 -14.75
N LEU A 75 -3.51 -9.28 -14.86
CA LEU A 75 -2.60 -8.26 -15.40
C LEU A 75 -2.93 -7.95 -16.86
N ILE A 76 -3.11 -8.97 -17.69
CA ILE A 76 -3.43 -8.79 -19.11
C ILE A 76 -4.76 -8.04 -19.26
N LYS A 77 -5.82 -8.48 -18.56
CA LYS A 77 -7.11 -7.77 -18.57
C LYS A 77 -6.97 -6.30 -18.20
N ASN A 78 -6.27 -5.98 -17.11
CA ASN A 78 -6.07 -4.59 -16.67
C ASN A 78 -5.22 -3.77 -17.64
N SER A 79 -4.23 -4.38 -18.30
CA SER A 79 -3.41 -3.70 -19.31
C SER A 79 -4.18 -3.33 -20.58
N MET A 80 -5.25 -4.06 -20.88
CA MET A 80 -6.12 -3.85 -22.04
C MET A 80 -7.28 -2.88 -21.76
N LEU A 81 -7.50 -2.51 -20.48
CA LEU A 81 -8.44 -1.45 -20.14
C LEU A 81 -7.83 -0.09 -20.50
N ASN A 82 -8.42 0.60 -21.47
CA ASN A 82 -8.03 1.96 -21.81
C ASN A 82 -8.18 2.88 -20.59
N LYS A 83 -7.15 3.69 -20.32
CA LYS A 83 -7.11 4.63 -19.19
C LYS A 83 -8.38 5.50 -19.16
N VAL A 84 -9.22 5.29 -18.14
CA VAL A 84 -10.02 6.39 -17.60
C VAL A 84 -9.01 7.30 -16.91
N GLU A 85 -9.00 8.57 -17.29
CA GLU A 85 -8.11 9.62 -16.79
C GLU A 85 -8.02 9.56 -15.26
N ILE A 86 -6.86 9.14 -14.74
CA ILE A 86 -6.53 9.38 -13.34
C ILE A 86 -6.09 10.83 -13.29
N LEU A 87 -7.07 11.72 -13.07
CA LEU A 87 -6.84 13.09 -12.66
C LEU A 87 -6.14 13.05 -11.29
N ILE A 88 -4.86 13.39 -11.30
CA ILE A 88 -4.13 13.83 -10.12
C ILE A 88 -4.15 15.35 -10.13
#